data_AF-A0A938CFU8-F1
#
_entry.id   AF-A0A938CFU8-F1
#
_cell.length_a   1.000
_cell.length_b   1.000
_cell.length_c   1.000
_cell.angle_alpha   90.00
_cell.angle_beta   90.00
_cell.angle_gamma   90.00
#
_symmetry.space_group_name_H-M   'P 1'
#
loop_
_entity.id
_entity.type
_entity.pdbx_description
1 polymer ?
#
loop_
_entity_poly.entity_id
_entity_poly.type
_entity_poly.pdbx_seq_one_letter_code
_entity_poly.pdbx_strand_id
1 'polypeptide(L)' 'MAGRIIRDIVYRDGCAVAVILGIEEYREMLERLEDLEDLAMLEQMRARGLKARPLEEFLEEHAPSA' A
#
# COMPACT_ATOMS: atom_id res chain seq x y z
N MET A 1 7.09 0.73 16.92
CA MET A 1 6.65 1.15 18.27
C MET A 1 5.38 1.95 18.10
N ALA A 2 4.24 1.48 18.62
CA ALA A 2 2.97 2.20 18.51
C ALA A 2 2.99 3.40 19.48
N GLY A 3 3.53 4.53 19.00
CA GLY A 3 3.40 5.81 19.68
C GLY A 3 1.92 6.18 19.81
N ARG A 4 1.56 6.79 20.93
CA ARG A 4 0.19 7.21 21.25
C ARG A 4 -0.40 8.01 20.08
N ILE A 5 -1.43 7.45 19.44
CA ILE A 5 -2.19 8.10 18.39
C ILE A 5 -3.00 9.24 19.03
N ILE A 6 -2.53 10.48 18.88
CA ILE A 6 -3.31 11.67 19.23
C ILE A 6 -4.03 12.08 17.94
N ARG A 7 -5.30 11.67 17.85
CA ARG A 7 -6.22 12.08 16.78
C ARG A 7 -7.16 13.10 17.38
N ASP A 8 -6.98 14.36 17.02
CA ASP A 8 -7.94 15.39 17.38
C ASP A 8 -9.08 15.37 16.37
N ILE A 9 -10.32 15.51 16.86
CA ILE A 9 -11.52 15.57 16.03
C ILE A 9 -12.01 17.02 16.02
N VAL A 10 -12.21 17.58 14.84
CA VAL A 10 -12.77 18.91 14.65
C VAL A 10 -14.29 18.81 14.61
N TYR A 11 -14.94 19.56 15.49
CA TYR A 11 -16.40 19.69 15.53
C TYR A 11 -16.85 21.04 14.96
N ARG A 12 -17.95 21.03 14.21
CA ARG A 12 -18.68 22.22 13.73
C ARG A 12 -20.16 22.01 13.99
N ASP A 13 -20.80 22.97 14.66
CA ASP A 13 -22.22 22.91 15.05
C ASP A 13 -22.60 21.65 15.84
N GLY A 14 -21.69 21.16 16.68
CA GLY A 14 -21.88 19.94 17.47
C GLY A 14 -21.67 18.63 16.69
N CYS A 15 -21.36 18.70 15.39
CA CYS A 15 -21.08 17.54 14.56
C CYS A 15 -19.57 17.39 14.28
N ALA A 16 -19.05 16.16 14.31
CA ALA A 16 -17.67 15.88 13.88
C ALA A 16 -17.56 16.04 12.36
N VAL A 17 -16.62 16.86 11.90
CA VAL A 17 -16.46 17.19 10.46
C VAL A 17 -15.07 16.92 9.90
N ALA A 18 -14.05 16.81 10.75
CA ALA A 18 -12.70 16.46 10.32
C ALA A 18 -11.90 15.78 11.43
N VAL A 19 -10.79 15.17 11.05
CA VAL A 19 -9.76 14.64 11.95
C VAL A 19 -8.43 15.31 11.62
N ILE A 20 -7.67 15.67 12.64
CA ILE A 20 -6.30 16.15 12.49
C ILE A 20 -5.38 14.95 12.75
N LEU A 21 -4.52 14.70 11.78
CA LEU A 21 -3.57 13.58 11.79
C LEU A 21 -2.15 14.12 11.64
N GLY A 22 -1.19 13.42 12.26
CA GLY A 22 0.21 13.61 11.92
C GLY A 22 0.44 13.22 10.46
N ILE A 23 1.29 13.97 9.75
CA ILE A 23 1.52 13.72 8.32
C ILE A 23 2.07 12.33 8.03
N GLU A 24 2.95 11.81 8.90
CA GLU A 24 3.48 10.46 8.75
C GLU A 24 2.43 9.37 9.00
N GLU A 25 1.49 9.60 9.91
CA GLU A 25 0.38 8.66 10.13
C GLU A 25 -0.57 8.64 8.94
N TYR A 26 -0.86 9.81 8.35
CA TYR A 26 -1.63 9.87 7.11
C TYR A 26 -0.94 9.12 5.96
N ARG A 27 0.38 9.27 5.81
CA ARG A 27 1.16 8.54 4.80
C ARG A 27 1.18 7.04 5.02
N GLU A 28 1.39 6.58 6.25
CA GLU A 28 1.33 5.15 6.59
C GLU A 28 -0.07 4.57 6.29
N MET A 29 -1.13 5.33 6.56
CA MET A 29 -2.49 4.91 6.20
C MET A 29 -2.68 4.76 4.68
N LEU A 30 -2.07 5.63 3.87
CA LEU A 30 -2.11 5.52 2.40
C LEU A 30 -1.31 4.32 1.90
N GLU A 31 -0.08 4.13 2.39
CA GLU A 31 0.77 2.98 2.02
C GLU A 31 0.05 1.66 2.32
N ARG A 32 -0.57 1.54 3.50
CA ARG A 32 -1.36 0.35 3.86
C ARG A 32 -2.61 0.15 3.00
N LEU A 33 -3.17 1.22 2.43
CA LEU A 33 -4.29 1.11 1.50
C LEU A 33 -3.81 0.57 0.15
N GLU A 34 -2.68 1.09 -0.35
CA GLU A 34 -2.03 0.61 -1.57
C GLU A 34 -1.59 -0.87 -1.44
N ASP A 35 -1.03 -1.27 -0.29
CA ASP A 35 -0.69 -2.66 0.00
C ASP A 35 -1.89 -3.62 -0.18
N LEU A 36 -3.09 -3.19 0.22
CA LEU A 36 -4.30 -4.00 0.07
C LEU A 36 -4.72 -4.15 -1.40
N GLU A 37 -4.54 -3.10 -2.20
CA GLU A 37 -4.83 -3.12 -3.64
C GLU A 37 -3.82 -4.03 -4.37
N ASP A 38 -2.53 -3.96 -4.00
CA ASP A 38 -1.49 -4.83 -4.53
C ASP A 38 -1.75 -6.30 -4.21
N LEU A 39 -2.17 -6.61 -2.97
CA LEU A 39 -2.57 -7.97 -2.60
C LEU A 39 -3.74 -8.48 -3.45
N ALA A 40 -4.77 -7.64 -3.66
CA ALA A 40 -5.91 -8.00 -4.49
C ALA A 40 -5.49 -8.24 -5.96
N MET A 41 -4.54 -7.47 -6.48
CA MET A 41 -3.96 -7.69 -7.80
C MET A 41 -3.23 -9.04 -7.86
N LEU A 42 -2.39 -9.35 -6.87
CA LEU A 42 -1.66 -10.61 -6.80
C LEU A 42 -2.59 -11.83 -6.73
N GLU A 43 -3.70 -11.74 -6.00
CA GLU A 43 -4.72 -12.80 -5.96
C GLU A 43 -5.35 -13.03 -7.34
N GLN A 44 -5.71 -11.96 -8.04
CA GLN A 44 -6.24 -12.05 -9.40
C GLN A 44 -5.22 -12.66 -10.38
N MET A 45 -3.96 -12.29 -10.26
CA MET A 45 -2.87 -12.87 -11.06
C MET A 45 -2.73 -14.37 -10.80
N ARG A 46 -2.73 -14.80 -9.53
CA ARG A 46 -2.68 -16.22 -9.15
C ARG A 46 -3.87 -17.00 -9.70
N ALA A 47 -5.08 -16.44 -9.65
CA ALA A 47 -6.29 -17.08 -10.16
C ALA A 47 -6.24 -17.38 -11.68
N ARG A 48 -5.47 -16.61 -12.45
CA ARG A 48 -5.33 -16.78 -13.91
C ARG A 48 -4.31 -17.86 -14.31
N GLY A 49 -3.62 -18.48 -13.35
CA GLY A 49 -2.59 -19.49 -13.60
C GLY A 49 -1.28 -18.87 -14.06
N LEU A 50 -0.41 -18.52 -13.11
CA LEU A 50 0.90 -17.94 -13.42
C LEU A 50 1.89 -19.02 -13.86
N LYS A 51 2.62 -18.75 -14.94
CA LYS A 51 3.79 -19.53 -15.32
C LYS A 51 5.00 -18.95 -14.59
N ALA A 52 5.50 -19.69 -13.60
CA ALA A 52 6.78 -19.36 -13.00
C ALA A 52 7.89 -19.72 -14.00
N ARG A 53 8.95 -18.91 -14.00
CA ARG A 53 10.20 -19.17 -14.73
C ARG A 53 11.38 -18.91 -13.80
N PRO A 54 12.54 -19.54 -14.02
CA PRO A 54 13.77 -19.22 -13.29
C PRO A 54 14.13 -17.74 -13.46
N LEU A 55 14.67 -17.13 -12.39
CA LEU A 55 15.08 -15.73 -12.43
C LEU A 55 16.22 -15.52 -13.43
N GLU A 56 17.10 -16.51 -13.54
CA GLU A 56 18.24 -16.52 -14.47
C GLU A 56 17.76 -16.39 -15.91
N GLU A 57 16.73 -17.14 -16.29
CA GLU A 57 16.13 -17.12 -17.64
C GLU A 57 15.55 -15.73 -17.96
N PHE A 58 14.90 -15.09 -16.98
CA PHE A 58 14.38 -13.73 -17.13
C PHE A 58 15.51 -12.70 -17.29
N LEU A 59 16.57 -12.81 -16.50
CA LEU A 59 17.70 -11.89 -16.54
C LEU A 59 18.50 -12.00 -17.84
N GLU A 60 18.63 -13.19 -18.41
CA GLU A 60 19.27 -13.41 -19.71
C GLU A 60 18.52 -12.71 -20.85
N GLU A 61 17.19 -12.72 -20.83
CA GLU A 61 16.35 -12.05 -21.85
C GLU A 61 16.33 -10.52 -21.73
N HIS A 62 16.50 -10.01 -20.51
CA HIS A 62 16.34 -8.59 -20.19
C HIS A 62 17.64 -7.91 -19.74
N ALA A 63 18.79 -8.56 -19.92
CA ALA A 63 20.07 -7.95 -19.64
C ALA A 63 20.20 -6.65 -20.46
N PRO A 64 20.52 -5.50 -19.82
CA PRO A 64 20.75 -4.28 -20.55
C PRO A 64 21.90 -4.52 -21.53
N SER A 65 21.65 -4.27 -22.82
CA SER A 65 22.73 -4.22 -23.81
C SER A 65 23.78 -3.23 -23.32
N ALA A 66 25.00 -3.72 -23.10
CA ALA A 66 26.15 -2.91 -22.71
C ALA A 66 26.42 -1.78 -23.72
#